data_AF-A0A0G2FIL2-F1
#
_entry.id   AF-A0A0G2FIL2-F1
#
_cell.length_a   1.000
_cell.length_b   1.000
_cell.length_c   1.000
_cell.angle_alpha   90.00
_cell.angle_beta   90.00
_cell.angle_gamma   90.00
#
_symmetry.space_group_name_H-M   'P 1'
#
loop_
_entity.id
_entity.type
_entity.pdbx_description
1 polymer ?
#
loop_
_entity_poly.entity_id
_entity_poly.type
_entity_poly.pdbx_seq_one_letter_code
_entity_poly.pdbx_strand_id
1 'polypeptide(L)'
;MRAFSLSAAAALLATANAGTVIWDGRFNDLSTSADLATWSWSNQVGPYQYYIHGSGSVTEYVNLSPSYKNPADTSSKQGAKVTLTNTAYWNGQNMRRTELIPQTSAAINQGKVWYHFSMMTSGTNYPSIYREHQINFFESHFTEMKSGWISGEAATSNPNLQWMVGGVSKWSTNFTAGVWHNVAYEIDFSANTVGFWHSTGSDPLELTVSPVSASTSSNGADWHLGVLELPRSGYSDSNEDFYFSGVYVESGSLTTTIGSGGELSWRWLLLVCAIQHRCVHQEHDLGRVHDFEGADGQHRLFRVRDGHQSWLHRCQVGPVRRYQLDRLHCL
;
A
#
# COMPACT_ATOMS: atom_id res chain seq x y z
N MET A 1 0.47 -32.77 50.43
CA MET A 1 0.67 -32.77 48.97
C MET A 1 -0.10 -31.60 48.36
N ARG A 2 0.59 -30.51 48.00
CA ARG A 2 0.06 -29.46 47.11
C ARG A 2 1.24 -28.98 46.27
N ALA A 3 1.24 -29.39 45.00
CA ALA A 3 2.17 -28.90 44.01
C ALA A 3 1.70 -27.52 43.56
N PHE A 4 2.55 -26.50 43.71
CA PHE A 4 2.39 -25.23 43.01
C PHE A 4 3.05 -25.39 41.65
N SER A 5 2.25 -25.60 40.60
CA SER A 5 2.72 -25.54 39.22
C SER A 5 2.95 -24.07 38.84
N LEU A 6 4.22 -23.68 38.66
CA LEU A 6 4.57 -22.47 37.94
C LEU A 6 4.37 -22.73 36.44
N SER A 7 3.24 -22.29 35.88
CA SER A 7 3.09 -22.16 34.44
C SER A 7 3.67 -20.81 34.02
N ALA A 8 4.90 -20.82 33.48
CA ALA A 8 5.48 -19.65 32.83
C ALA A 8 4.76 -19.41 31.49
N ALA A 9 4.04 -18.30 31.38
CA ALA A 9 3.49 -17.82 30.12
C ALA A 9 4.61 -17.17 29.29
N ALA A 10 5.13 -17.88 28.29
CA ALA A 10 5.99 -17.31 27.27
C ALA A 10 5.11 -16.54 26.27
N ALA A 11 5.02 -15.22 26.42
CA ALA A 11 4.51 -14.35 25.38
C ALA A 11 5.58 -14.25 24.28
N LEU A 12 5.40 -14.95 23.16
CA LEU A 12 6.17 -14.69 21.95
C LEU A 12 5.79 -13.30 21.43
N LEU A 13 6.71 -12.34 21.60
CA LEU A 13 6.71 -11.11 20.82
C LEU A 13 6.97 -11.51 19.36
N ALA A 14 5.91 -11.62 18.56
CA ALA A 14 6.05 -11.63 17.11
C ALA A 14 6.53 -10.23 16.71
N THR A 15 7.85 -10.06 16.57
CA THR A 15 8.41 -8.89 15.90
C THR A 15 7.95 -8.98 14.44
N ALA A 16 7.00 -8.14 14.05
CA ALA A 16 6.62 -7.96 12.66
C ALA A 16 7.86 -7.47 11.91
N ASN A 17 8.55 -8.36 11.20
CA ASN A 17 9.58 -7.98 10.24
C ASN A 17 8.86 -7.41 9.02
N ALA A 18 8.61 -6.10 9.03
CA ALA A 18 8.17 -5.38 7.86
C ALA A 18 9.29 -5.36 6.81
N GLY A 19 8.93 -5.49 5.54
CA GLY A 19 9.87 -5.35 4.43
C GLY A 19 10.52 -3.98 4.39
N THR A 20 11.59 -3.86 3.61
CA THR A 20 12.16 -2.55 3.27
C THR A 20 11.51 -2.05 1.99
N VAL A 21 10.75 -0.96 2.07
CA VAL A 21 10.25 -0.24 0.89
C VAL A 21 11.45 0.30 0.10
N ILE A 22 11.60 -0.15 -1.15
CA ILE A 22 12.70 0.22 -2.05
C ILE A 22 12.25 1.21 -3.14
N TRP A 23 10.95 1.33 -3.36
CA TRP A 23 10.34 2.41 -4.13
C TRP A 23 8.93 2.67 -3.59
N ASP A 24 8.58 3.95 -3.42
CA ASP A 24 7.30 4.38 -2.84
C ASP A 24 6.46 5.13 -3.88
N GLY A 25 5.36 4.50 -4.27
CA GLY A 25 4.40 5.01 -5.23
C GLY A 25 3.09 5.52 -4.60
N ARG A 26 3.01 5.68 -3.28
CA ARG A 26 1.75 5.96 -2.55
C ARG A 26 1.20 7.39 -2.74
N PHE A 27 1.78 8.17 -3.65
CA PHE A 27 1.40 9.55 -3.97
C PHE A 27 1.49 10.53 -2.76
N ASN A 28 2.20 10.14 -1.71
CA ASN A 28 2.30 10.91 -0.46
C ASN A 28 3.07 12.22 -0.60
N ASP A 29 3.94 12.29 -1.61
CA ASP A 29 4.79 13.45 -1.93
C ASP A 29 4.20 14.32 -3.04
N LEU A 30 3.04 13.92 -3.60
CA LEU A 30 2.30 14.72 -4.57
C LEU A 30 1.16 15.44 -3.85
N SER A 31 0.96 16.71 -4.17
CA SER A 31 -0.19 17.49 -3.70
C SER A 31 -1.40 17.23 -4.59
N THR A 32 -1.20 17.18 -5.91
CA THR A 32 -2.23 16.88 -6.91
C THR A 32 -1.62 16.07 -8.07
N SER A 33 -2.46 15.55 -8.96
CA SER A 33 -1.96 14.88 -10.17
C SER A 33 -1.22 15.83 -11.13
N ALA A 34 -1.37 17.16 -11.00
CA ALA A 34 -0.59 18.13 -11.78
C ALA A 34 0.91 17.99 -11.54
N ASP A 35 1.33 17.47 -10.37
CA ASP A 35 2.74 17.28 -10.04
C ASP A 35 3.39 16.18 -10.92
N LEU A 36 2.61 15.28 -11.52
CA LEU A 36 3.11 14.29 -12.48
C LEU A 36 3.66 14.94 -13.76
N ALA A 37 3.17 16.14 -14.11
CA ALA A 37 3.65 16.89 -15.28
C ALA A 37 5.03 17.53 -15.07
N THR A 38 5.61 17.44 -13.86
CA THR A 38 6.98 17.92 -13.58
C THR A 38 8.06 16.96 -14.08
N TRP A 39 7.71 15.69 -14.26
CA TRP A 39 8.57 14.69 -14.88
C TRP A 39 8.66 14.91 -16.39
N SER A 40 9.85 14.73 -16.95
CA SER A 40 10.07 14.63 -18.39
C SER A 40 11.31 13.80 -18.70
N TRP A 41 11.50 13.41 -19.97
CA TRP A 41 12.72 12.73 -20.40
C TRP A 41 14.01 13.52 -20.13
N SER A 42 13.95 14.86 -20.09
CA SER A 42 15.09 15.71 -19.75
C SER A 42 15.17 16.06 -18.26
N ASN A 43 14.15 15.75 -17.48
CA ASN A 43 14.04 16.03 -16.05
C ASN A 43 13.25 14.93 -15.33
N GLN A 44 13.90 13.78 -15.15
CA GLN A 44 13.30 12.57 -14.61
C GLN A 44 13.16 12.60 -13.08
N VAL A 45 12.36 13.54 -12.57
CA VAL A 45 12.12 13.79 -11.14
C VAL A 45 10.81 13.16 -10.65
N GLY A 46 10.66 13.06 -9.32
CA GLY A 46 9.46 12.49 -8.70
C GLY A 46 9.42 10.96 -8.76
N PRO A 47 8.34 10.35 -8.23
CA PRO A 47 8.25 8.90 -8.07
C PRO A 47 7.74 8.16 -9.33
N TYR A 48 7.19 8.88 -10.31
CA TYR A 48 6.57 8.30 -11.50
C TYR A 48 7.06 8.96 -12.79
N GLN A 49 7.28 8.13 -13.81
CA GLN A 49 7.32 8.54 -15.20
C GLN A 49 5.88 8.64 -15.70
N TYR A 50 5.57 9.75 -16.40
CA TYR A 50 4.24 10.00 -16.94
C TYR A 50 4.35 10.46 -18.40
N TYR A 51 4.24 9.49 -19.31
CA TYR A 51 4.27 9.74 -20.76
C TYR A 51 3.31 8.86 -21.57
N ILE A 52 2.74 7.81 -20.97
CA ILE A 52 1.79 6.91 -21.63
C ILE A 52 0.38 7.39 -21.29
N HIS A 53 -0.06 8.40 -22.03
CA HIS A 53 -1.38 9.02 -21.88
C HIS A 53 -1.84 9.62 -23.21
N GLY A 54 -3.10 10.07 -23.23
CA GLY A 54 -3.70 10.77 -24.37
C GLY A 54 -3.25 12.23 -24.52
N SER A 55 -3.88 12.96 -25.44
CA SER A 55 -3.52 14.35 -25.76
C SER A 55 -4.05 15.41 -24.79
N GLY A 56 -4.94 15.03 -23.88
CA GLY A 56 -5.56 15.87 -22.86
C GLY A 56 -4.64 16.22 -21.69
N SER A 57 -5.13 17.07 -20.79
CA SER A 57 -4.40 17.44 -19.56
C SER A 57 -4.31 16.25 -18.60
N VAL A 58 -3.31 16.23 -17.72
CA VAL A 58 -3.14 15.16 -16.71
C VAL A 58 -4.40 14.91 -15.87
N THR A 59 -5.16 15.94 -15.52
CA THR A 59 -6.40 15.82 -14.75
C THR A 59 -7.57 15.18 -15.51
N GLU A 60 -7.44 14.99 -16.82
CA GLU A 60 -8.38 14.16 -17.58
C GLU A 60 -8.19 12.68 -17.25
N TYR A 61 -6.94 12.27 -17.02
CA TYR A 61 -6.54 10.86 -16.92
C TYR A 61 -6.21 10.42 -15.51
N VAL A 62 -5.60 11.28 -14.70
CA VAL A 62 -5.18 10.95 -13.33
C VAL A 62 -5.68 12.04 -12.39
N ASN A 63 -6.38 11.65 -11.34
CA ASN A 63 -6.83 12.55 -10.28
C ASN A 63 -6.51 11.94 -8.92
N LEU A 64 -6.00 12.74 -8.00
CA LEU A 64 -5.67 12.28 -6.65
C LEU A 64 -6.71 12.78 -5.64
N SER A 65 -7.10 11.93 -4.69
CA SER A 65 -8.00 12.31 -3.59
C SER A 65 -7.89 11.33 -2.42
N PRO A 66 -8.05 11.78 -1.16
CA PRO A 66 -8.25 10.90 -0.01
C PRO A 66 -9.43 9.93 -0.15
N SER A 67 -10.43 10.25 -0.99
CA SER A 67 -11.58 9.36 -1.26
C SER A 67 -11.29 8.27 -2.29
N TYR A 68 -10.13 8.28 -2.93
CA TYR A 68 -9.76 7.34 -4.00
C TYR A 68 -8.82 6.24 -3.52
N LYS A 69 -8.58 6.12 -2.22
CA LYS A 69 -7.75 5.05 -1.63
C LYS A 69 -8.57 4.01 -0.88
N ASN A 70 -7.96 2.86 -0.61
CA ASN A 70 -8.46 1.93 0.36
C ASN A 70 -8.56 2.64 1.72
N PRO A 71 -9.75 2.72 2.35
CA PRO A 71 -9.90 3.36 3.66
C PRO A 71 -9.03 2.72 4.74
N ALA A 72 -8.74 1.41 4.62
CA ALA A 72 -7.86 0.69 5.53
C ALA A 72 -6.37 1.06 5.36
N ASP A 73 -5.97 1.53 4.19
CA ASP A 73 -4.59 1.98 3.95
C ASP A 73 -4.35 3.35 4.58
N THR A 74 -3.99 3.36 5.86
CA THR A 74 -3.64 4.58 6.61
C THR A 74 -2.28 5.18 6.21
N SER A 75 -1.49 4.48 5.41
CA SER A 75 -0.15 4.90 5.01
C SER A 75 -0.15 5.77 3.75
N SER A 76 -1.17 5.62 2.89
CA SER A 76 -1.43 6.53 1.77
C SER A 76 -2.32 7.70 2.19
N LYS A 77 -1.89 8.93 1.90
CA LYS A 77 -2.67 10.17 2.12
C LYS A 77 -3.83 10.27 1.13
N GLN A 78 -3.65 9.75 -0.08
CA GLN A 78 -4.59 9.80 -1.18
C GLN A 78 -4.44 8.58 -2.08
N GLY A 79 -5.46 8.30 -2.87
CA GLY A 79 -5.39 7.34 -3.96
C GLY A 79 -5.49 8.06 -5.29
N ALA A 80 -5.23 7.32 -6.36
CA ALA A 80 -5.33 7.80 -7.73
C ALA A 80 -6.57 7.21 -8.39
N LYS A 81 -7.39 8.07 -9.00
CA LYS A 81 -8.36 7.66 -10.01
C LYS A 81 -7.70 7.79 -11.38
N VAL A 82 -7.53 6.66 -12.06
CA VAL A 82 -7.07 6.53 -13.44
C VAL A 82 -8.29 6.41 -14.34
N THR A 83 -8.40 7.30 -15.31
CA THR A 83 -9.53 7.40 -16.22
C THR A 83 -9.08 7.06 -17.63
N LEU A 84 -9.75 6.12 -18.28
CA LEU A 84 -9.71 6.02 -19.73
C LEU A 84 -10.84 6.89 -20.29
N THR A 85 -10.53 7.87 -21.13
CA THR A 85 -11.51 8.65 -21.89
C THR A 85 -11.46 8.29 -23.37
N ASN A 86 -12.26 8.95 -24.21
CA ASN A 86 -12.17 8.84 -25.67
C ASN A 86 -10.90 9.48 -26.26
N THR A 87 -10.09 10.18 -25.47
CA THR A 87 -8.82 10.77 -25.90
C THR A 87 -7.60 10.01 -25.38
N ALA A 88 -7.78 8.98 -24.55
CA ALA A 88 -6.71 8.23 -23.89
C ALA A 88 -5.93 7.30 -24.83
N TYR A 89 -5.54 7.79 -26.00
CA TYR A 89 -4.77 7.07 -27.01
C TYR A 89 -3.36 7.63 -27.08
N TRP A 90 -2.39 6.78 -26.75
CA TRP A 90 -0.98 7.16 -26.77
C TRP A 90 -0.33 6.81 -28.11
N ASN A 91 0.46 7.74 -28.66
CA ASN A 91 1.35 7.51 -29.80
C ASN A 91 0.67 6.89 -31.05
N GLY A 92 -0.58 7.29 -31.33
CA GLY A 92 -1.34 6.80 -32.49
C GLY A 92 -1.75 5.32 -32.42
N GLN A 93 -1.63 4.69 -31.26
CA GLN A 93 -2.10 3.33 -31.02
C GLN A 93 -3.63 3.27 -31.04
N ASN A 94 -4.18 2.06 -31.20
CA ASN A 94 -5.62 1.81 -31.16
C ASN A 94 -6.11 1.24 -29.81
N MET A 95 -5.23 1.17 -28.82
CA MET A 95 -5.54 0.80 -27.44
C MET A 95 -5.68 2.05 -26.58
N ARG A 96 -6.66 2.07 -25.68
CA ARG A 96 -6.77 3.14 -24.66
C ARG A 96 -5.77 2.86 -23.55
N ARG A 97 -5.01 3.87 -23.14
CA ARG A 97 -3.91 3.73 -22.18
C ARG A 97 -3.83 4.95 -21.26
N THR A 98 -3.70 4.69 -19.97
CA THR A 98 -3.25 5.66 -18.97
C THR A 98 -2.43 4.92 -17.94
N GLU A 99 -1.12 5.13 -17.99
CA GLU A 99 -0.15 4.34 -17.25
C GLU A 99 0.93 5.24 -16.64
N LEU A 100 1.32 4.89 -15.43
CA LEU A 100 2.46 5.44 -14.70
C LEU A 100 3.51 4.35 -14.55
N ILE A 101 4.78 4.71 -14.67
CA ILE A 101 5.89 3.77 -14.49
C ILE A 101 6.76 4.25 -13.33
N PRO A 102 7.29 3.37 -12.46
CA PRO A 102 8.25 3.78 -11.43
C PRO A 102 9.40 4.63 -11.98
N GLN A 103 9.64 5.79 -11.38
CA GLN A 103 10.85 6.58 -11.57
C GLN A 103 11.80 6.26 -10.39
N THR A 104 12.78 5.38 -10.62
CA THR A 104 13.70 4.94 -9.57
C THR A 104 15.03 4.47 -10.13
N SER A 105 16.05 4.44 -9.26
CA SER A 105 17.33 3.76 -9.49
C SER A 105 17.49 2.52 -8.59
N ALA A 106 16.50 2.23 -7.73
CA ALA A 106 16.51 1.05 -6.89
C ALA A 106 16.39 -0.23 -7.72
N ALA A 107 16.95 -1.33 -7.22
CA ALA A 107 16.95 -2.62 -7.87
C ALA A 107 15.59 -3.34 -7.73
N ILE A 108 14.51 -2.70 -8.17
CA ILE A 108 13.15 -3.26 -8.11
C ILE A 108 12.97 -4.50 -9.00
N ASN A 109 13.91 -4.75 -9.92
CA ASN A 109 13.92 -5.87 -10.85
C ASN A 109 14.97 -6.95 -10.50
N GLN A 110 15.46 -7.01 -9.25
CA GLN A 110 16.49 -7.98 -8.85
C GLN A 110 16.12 -8.74 -7.58
N GLY A 111 16.59 -9.99 -7.50
CA GLY A 111 16.34 -10.85 -6.35
C GLY A 111 14.86 -11.10 -6.12
N LYS A 112 14.47 -11.24 -4.86
CA LYS A 112 13.08 -11.42 -4.43
C LYS A 112 12.49 -10.11 -3.92
N VAL A 113 11.40 -9.67 -4.53
CA VAL A 113 10.71 -8.42 -4.23
C VAL A 113 9.20 -8.61 -4.28
N TRP A 114 8.48 -7.68 -3.66
CA TRP A 114 7.03 -7.65 -3.66
C TRP A 114 6.52 -6.34 -4.24
N TYR A 115 5.74 -6.43 -5.31
CA TYR A 115 5.08 -5.30 -5.96
C TYR A 115 3.66 -5.17 -5.41
N HIS A 116 3.45 -4.16 -4.57
CA HIS A 116 2.18 -3.90 -3.91
C HIS A 116 1.34 -2.92 -4.69
N PHE A 117 0.04 -3.18 -4.71
CA PHE A 117 -0.99 -2.22 -5.09
C PHE A 117 -2.34 -2.66 -4.53
N SER A 118 -3.20 -1.71 -4.23
CA SER A 118 -4.62 -1.93 -4.02
C SER A 118 -5.37 -1.32 -5.18
N MET A 119 -6.42 -2.00 -5.66
CA MET A 119 -7.27 -1.49 -6.73
C MET A 119 -8.76 -1.73 -6.50
N MET A 120 -9.59 -0.87 -7.10
CA MET A 120 -11.05 -0.92 -7.00
C MET A 120 -11.67 -0.28 -8.25
N THR A 121 -12.90 -0.67 -8.57
CA THR A 121 -13.75 0.00 -9.58
C THR A 121 -15.06 0.44 -8.93
N SER A 122 -15.67 1.52 -9.42
CA SER A 122 -16.96 2.00 -8.91
C SER A 122 -18.10 1.61 -9.84
N GLY A 123 -19.35 1.68 -9.37
CA GLY A 123 -20.51 1.49 -10.25
C GLY A 123 -20.68 2.57 -11.32
N THR A 124 -20.03 3.73 -11.15
CA THR A 124 -19.96 4.82 -12.13
C THR A 124 -18.71 4.63 -12.99
N ASN A 125 -18.84 4.81 -14.31
CA ASN A 125 -17.73 4.59 -15.26
C ASN A 125 -17.06 3.21 -15.04
N TYR A 126 -17.89 2.19 -14.80
CA TYR A 126 -17.40 0.85 -14.53
C TYR A 126 -16.71 0.27 -15.79
N PRO A 127 -15.59 -0.46 -15.66
CA PRO A 127 -14.86 -0.98 -16.82
C PRO A 127 -15.68 -1.91 -17.71
N SER A 128 -15.43 -1.86 -19.01
CA SER A 128 -16.17 -2.69 -19.96
C SER A 128 -15.93 -4.19 -19.69
N ILE A 129 -17.00 -4.91 -19.35
CA ILE A 129 -16.94 -6.39 -19.26
C ILE A 129 -16.80 -7.06 -20.63
N TYR A 130 -16.85 -6.28 -21.71
CA TYR A 130 -16.83 -6.75 -23.10
C TYR A 130 -15.49 -6.49 -23.80
N ARG A 131 -14.53 -5.83 -23.14
CA ARG A 131 -13.22 -5.54 -23.71
C ARG A 131 -12.12 -5.99 -22.76
N GLU A 132 -11.00 -6.42 -23.34
CA GLU A 132 -9.87 -6.88 -22.55
C GLU A 132 -9.15 -5.68 -21.95
N HIS A 133 -8.95 -5.73 -20.65
CA HIS A 133 -8.11 -4.80 -19.91
C HIS A 133 -6.86 -5.52 -19.43
N GLN A 134 -5.72 -4.85 -19.53
CA GLN A 134 -4.44 -5.23 -18.97
C GLN A 134 -4.11 -4.19 -17.90
N ILE A 135 -3.94 -4.63 -16.66
CA ILE A 135 -3.91 -3.76 -15.48
C ILE A 135 -2.68 -4.12 -14.64
N ASN A 136 -1.91 -3.12 -14.20
CA ASN A 136 -0.72 -3.32 -13.35
C ASN A 136 0.21 -4.40 -13.90
N PHE A 137 0.57 -4.25 -15.18
CA PHE A 137 1.30 -5.24 -15.98
C PHE A 137 2.77 -4.86 -16.14
N PHE A 138 3.63 -5.85 -16.36
CA PHE A 138 4.97 -5.61 -16.90
C PHE A 138 4.92 -5.57 -18.43
N GLU A 139 5.80 -4.81 -19.09
CA GLU A 139 5.86 -4.68 -20.57
C GLU A 139 5.96 -6.04 -21.29
N SER A 140 6.62 -7.03 -20.68
CA SER A 140 6.72 -8.39 -21.25
C SER A 140 5.50 -9.29 -20.95
N HIS A 141 4.52 -8.79 -20.17
CA HIS A 141 3.33 -9.50 -19.72
C HIS A 141 3.63 -10.84 -19.01
N PHE A 142 4.80 -10.98 -18.36
CA PHE A 142 5.11 -12.19 -17.60
C PHE A 142 4.14 -12.36 -16.42
N THR A 143 3.64 -11.26 -15.85
CA THR A 143 2.54 -11.22 -14.90
C THR A 143 1.75 -9.91 -15.01
N GLU A 144 0.45 -9.97 -14.76
CA GLU A 144 -0.48 -8.84 -14.85
C GLU A 144 -1.84 -9.19 -14.24
N MET A 145 -2.67 -8.17 -13.98
CA MET A 145 -4.10 -8.36 -13.80
C MET A 145 -4.82 -8.15 -15.14
N LYS A 146 -5.91 -8.88 -15.37
CA LYS A 146 -6.83 -8.64 -16.50
C LYS A 146 -8.27 -8.56 -16.04
N SER A 147 -9.09 -7.82 -16.79
CA SER A 147 -10.55 -7.82 -16.62
C SER A 147 -11.27 -7.68 -17.94
N GLY A 148 -12.57 -7.97 -17.93
CA GLY A 148 -13.39 -7.96 -19.14
C GLY A 148 -13.10 -9.15 -20.05
N TRP A 149 -13.81 -9.21 -21.19
CA TRP A 149 -13.66 -10.29 -22.16
C TRP A 149 -12.23 -10.35 -22.69
N ILE A 150 -11.53 -11.46 -22.43
CA ILE A 150 -10.15 -11.66 -22.90
C ILE A 150 -10.19 -12.23 -24.33
N SER A 151 -9.31 -11.73 -25.19
CA SER A 151 -9.25 -12.15 -26.59
C SER A 151 -9.07 -13.68 -26.70
N GLY A 152 -9.98 -14.32 -27.43
CA GLY A 152 -10.02 -15.77 -27.60
C GLY A 152 -10.96 -16.51 -26.65
N GLU A 153 -11.56 -15.84 -25.67
CA GLU A 153 -12.61 -16.44 -24.85
C GLU A 153 -13.88 -16.72 -25.68
N ALA A 154 -14.51 -17.88 -25.42
CA ALA A 154 -15.74 -18.29 -26.09
C ALA A 154 -16.97 -17.46 -25.68
N ALA A 155 -16.96 -16.92 -24.46
CA ALA A 155 -18.01 -16.03 -23.98
C ALA A 155 -17.96 -14.67 -24.70
N THR A 156 -19.03 -13.89 -24.61
CA THR A 156 -19.07 -12.52 -25.19
C THR A 156 -18.77 -11.44 -24.16
N SER A 157 -18.77 -11.77 -22.87
CA SER A 157 -18.40 -10.90 -21.76
C SER A 157 -17.73 -11.70 -20.66
N ASN A 158 -16.98 -11.02 -19.80
CA ASN A 158 -16.36 -11.63 -18.63
C ASN A 158 -16.33 -10.59 -17.50
N PRO A 159 -17.07 -10.81 -16.39
CA PRO A 159 -17.12 -9.86 -15.27
C PRO A 159 -15.96 -10.04 -14.28
N ASN A 160 -15.05 -10.99 -14.53
CA ASN A 160 -14.02 -11.33 -13.59
C ASN A 160 -12.82 -10.38 -13.67
N LEU A 161 -12.23 -10.16 -12.50
CA LEU A 161 -10.85 -9.77 -12.33
C LEU A 161 -10.00 -11.05 -12.28
N GLN A 162 -8.91 -11.07 -13.02
CA GLN A 162 -8.05 -12.23 -13.17
C GLN A 162 -6.59 -11.86 -12.94
N TRP A 163 -5.83 -12.74 -12.31
CA TRP A 163 -4.37 -12.64 -12.27
C TRP A 163 -3.76 -13.63 -13.25
N MET A 164 -2.86 -13.12 -14.08
CA MET A 164 -2.26 -13.82 -15.20
C MET A 164 -0.77 -14.06 -14.98
N VAL A 165 -0.29 -15.20 -15.46
CA VAL A 165 1.14 -15.50 -15.61
C VAL A 165 1.39 -16.02 -17.01
N GLY A 166 2.21 -15.33 -17.79
CA GLY A 166 2.50 -15.67 -19.19
C GLY A 166 1.23 -15.79 -20.06
N GLY A 167 0.27 -14.88 -19.85
CA GLY A 167 -1.02 -14.88 -20.55
C GLY A 167 -2.02 -15.95 -20.11
N VAL A 168 -1.72 -16.76 -19.08
CA VAL A 168 -2.63 -17.78 -18.54
C VAL A 168 -3.16 -17.37 -17.18
N SER A 169 -4.48 -17.39 -17.02
CA SER A 169 -5.15 -17.11 -15.75
C SER A 169 -4.78 -18.15 -14.69
N LYS A 170 -4.30 -17.69 -13.54
CA LYS A 170 -3.94 -18.53 -12.39
C LYS A 170 -4.86 -18.31 -11.20
N TRP A 171 -5.55 -17.18 -11.18
CA TRP A 171 -6.55 -16.84 -10.18
C TRP A 171 -7.60 -15.91 -10.81
N SER A 172 -8.84 -16.01 -10.33
CA SER A 172 -9.90 -15.09 -10.74
C SER A 172 -10.96 -14.92 -9.66
N THR A 173 -11.66 -13.79 -9.70
CA THR A 173 -12.84 -13.49 -8.89
C THR A 173 -13.73 -12.50 -9.62
N ASN A 174 -14.99 -12.33 -9.20
CA ASN A 174 -15.86 -11.30 -9.77
C ASN A 174 -15.34 -9.90 -9.41
N PHE A 175 -15.19 -8.99 -10.39
CA PHE A 175 -14.68 -7.64 -10.15
C PHE A 175 -15.76 -6.73 -9.54
N THR A 176 -16.07 -6.95 -8.27
CA THR A 176 -17.23 -6.34 -7.63
C THR A 176 -17.00 -4.86 -7.36
N ALA A 177 -17.86 -3.99 -7.89
CA ALA A 177 -17.76 -2.55 -7.68
C ALA A 177 -17.75 -2.17 -6.19
N GLY A 178 -16.88 -1.24 -5.81
CA GLY A 178 -16.70 -0.76 -4.44
C GLY A 178 -15.84 -1.68 -3.54
N VAL A 179 -15.42 -2.86 -4.04
CA VAL A 179 -14.52 -3.75 -3.30
C VAL A 179 -13.07 -3.40 -3.62
N TRP A 180 -12.29 -3.10 -2.58
CA TRP A 180 -10.84 -2.97 -2.70
C TRP A 180 -10.20 -4.35 -2.75
N HIS A 181 -9.44 -4.62 -3.81
CA HIS A 181 -8.58 -5.79 -3.96
C HIS A 181 -7.14 -5.36 -3.66
N ASN A 182 -6.58 -5.92 -2.59
CA ASN A 182 -5.18 -5.69 -2.23
C ASN A 182 -4.35 -6.80 -2.86
N VAL A 183 -3.23 -6.46 -3.49
CA VAL A 183 -2.39 -7.39 -4.24
C VAL A 183 -0.92 -7.15 -3.90
N ALA A 184 -0.17 -8.25 -3.76
CA ALA A 184 1.27 -8.22 -3.93
C ALA A 184 1.72 -9.33 -4.90
N TYR A 185 2.44 -8.95 -5.96
CA TYR A 185 3.17 -9.93 -6.76
C TYR A 185 4.46 -10.29 -6.03
N GLU A 186 4.62 -11.55 -5.64
CA GLU A 186 5.88 -12.09 -5.10
C GLU A 186 6.76 -12.50 -6.26
N ILE A 187 7.72 -11.66 -6.65
CA ILE A 187 8.56 -11.92 -7.81
C ILE A 187 9.95 -12.30 -7.33
N ASP A 188 10.44 -13.45 -7.77
CA ASP A 188 11.85 -13.83 -7.64
C ASP A 188 12.50 -13.83 -9.02
N PHE A 189 13.20 -12.75 -9.33
CA PHE A 189 13.93 -12.56 -10.59
C PHE A 189 15.12 -13.51 -10.74
N SER A 190 15.63 -14.06 -9.63
CA SER A 190 16.75 -15.03 -9.67
C SER A 190 16.24 -16.44 -9.93
N ALA A 191 15.08 -16.79 -9.37
CA ALA A 191 14.45 -18.09 -9.55
C ALA A 191 13.51 -18.17 -10.76
N ASN A 192 13.23 -17.05 -11.42
CA ASN A 192 12.25 -16.95 -12.51
C ASN A 192 10.85 -17.43 -12.10
N THR A 193 10.36 -16.91 -10.98
CA THR A 193 9.03 -17.26 -10.46
C THR A 193 8.23 -16.04 -10.05
N VAL A 194 6.91 -16.18 -10.09
CA VAL A 194 5.96 -15.20 -9.56
C VAL A 194 4.84 -15.88 -8.78
N GLY A 195 4.60 -15.43 -7.55
CA GLY A 195 3.47 -15.79 -6.70
C GLY A 195 2.47 -14.63 -6.57
N PHE A 196 1.28 -14.94 -6.07
CA PHE A 196 0.19 -13.98 -5.94
C PHE A 196 -0.36 -13.97 -4.53
N TRP A 197 -0.24 -12.81 -3.90
CA TRP A 197 -0.85 -12.51 -2.62
C TRP A 197 -2.06 -11.62 -2.84
N HIS A 198 -3.16 -11.93 -2.19
CA HIS A 198 -4.40 -11.19 -2.35
C HIS A 198 -5.22 -11.15 -1.06
N SER A 199 -5.95 -10.06 -0.89
CA SER A 199 -7.02 -9.92 0.09
C SER A 199 -8.04 -8.88 -0.39
N THR A 200 -9.12 -8.69 0.37
CA THR A 200 -10.09 -7.62 0.12
C THR A 200 -10.28 -6.70 1.31
N GLY A 201 -10.65 -5.45 1.05
CA GLY A 201 -10.94 -4.48 2.11
C GLY A 201 -9.76 -4.27 3.04
N SER A 202 -9.94 -4.53 4.34
CA SER A 202 -8.92 -4.37 5.38
C SER A 202 -8.15 -5.65 5.73
N ASP A 203 -8.51 -6.78 5.12
CA ASP A 203 -7.94 -8.07 5.50
C ASP A 203 -6.45 -8.12 5.11
N PRO A 204 -5.58 -8.77 5.92
CA PRO A 204 -4.19 -8.95 5.56
C PRO A 204 -4.06 -9.80 4.29
N LEU A 205 -3.01 -9.53 3.50
CA LEU A 205 -2.66 -10.33 2.33
C LEU A 205 -2.39 -11.79 2.72
N GLU A 206 -3.00 -12.70 1.98
CA GLU A 206 -2.74 -14.14 2.06
C GLU A 206 -2.15 -14.63 0.74
N LEU A 207 -1.30 -15.67 0.81
CA LEU A 207 -0.75 -16.30 -0.39
C LEU A 207 -1.84 -17.12 -1.07
N THR A 208 -2.40 -16.56 -2.14
CA THR A 208 -3.51 -17.18 -2.87
C THR A 208 -3.02 -18.14 -3.95
N VAL A 209 -1.89 -17.84 -4.57
CA VAL A 209 -1.21 -18.76 -5.50
C VAL A 209 0.28 -18.79 -5.19
N SER A 210 0.79 -19.98 -4.86
CA SER A 210 2.22 -20.20 -4.65
C SER A 210 3.03 -19.84 -5.91
N PRO A 211 4.30 -19.43 -5.77
CA PRO A 211 5.13 -19.06 -6.90
C PRO A 211 5.15 -20.12 -8.02
N VAL A 212 4.87 -19.67 -9.24
CA VAL A 212 4.94 -20.47 -10.46
C VAL A 212 6.02 -19.94 -11.39
N SER A 213 6.57 -20.79 -12.25
CA SER A 213 7.59 -20.37 -13.22
C SER A 213 7.05 -19.31 -14.19
N ALA A 214 7.85 -18.28 -14.44
CA ALA A 214 7.57 -17.19 -15.37
C ALA A 214 8.87 -16.64 -15.95
N SER A 215 8.83 -16.08 -17.16
CA SER A 215 9.98 -15.39 -17.76
C SER A 215 10.14 -13.98 -17.17
N THR A 216 10.51 -13.88 -15.90
CA THR A 216 10.60 -12.63 -15.15
C THR A 216 11.76 -11.77 -15.66
N SER A 217 11.49 -10.97 -16.69
CA SER A 217 12.42 -10.00 -17.25
C SER A 217 11.82 -8.61 -17.10
N SER A 218 12.55 -7.73 -16.42
CA SER A 218 12.21 -6.32 -16.25
C SER A 218 13.48 -5.47 -16.33
N ASN A 219 13.38 -4.27 -16.90
CA ASN A 219 14.46 -3.28 -16.91
C ASN A 219 14.40 -2.29 -15.72
N GLY A 220 13.43 -2.44 -14.81
CA GLY A 220 13.21 -1.55 -13.67
C GLY A 220 12.40 -0.28 -14.00
N ALA A 221 11.96 -0.13 -15.24
CA ALA A 221 11.19 1.00 -15.77
C ALA A 221 10.12 0.52 -16.78
N ASP A 222 9.52 -0.64 -16.51
CA ASP A 222 8.58 -1.33 -17.40
C ASP A 222 7.44 -2.03 -16.64
N TRP A 223 7.17 -1.58 -15.41
CA TRP A 223 5.95 -1.93 -14.69
C TRP A 223 4.95 -0.77 -14.80
N HIS A 224 3.78 -1.07 -15.35
CA HIS A 224 2.77 -0.11 -15.75
C HIS A 224 1.67 -0.07 -14.69
N LEU A 225 1.78 0.83 -13.73
CA LEU A 225 0.68 1.17 -12.83
C LEU A 225 -0.40 1.91 -13.63
N GLY A 226 -1.52 1.24 -13.89
CA GLY A 226 -2.58 1.80 -14.71
C GLY A 226 -3.24 0.74 -15.56
N VAL A 227 -3.80 1.18 -16.69
CA VAL A 227 -4.67 0.34 -17.52
C VAL A 227 -4.41 0.56 -19.00
N LEU A 228 -4.33 -0.55 -19.73
CA LEU A 228 -4.48 -0.65 -21.17
C LEU A 228 -5.79 -1.38 -21.48
N GLU A 229 -6.60 -0.84 -22.39
CA GLU A 229 -7.80 -1.51 -22.90
C GLU A 229 -7.68 -1.76 -24.41
N LEU A 230 -7.83 -3.02 -24.81
CA LEU A 230 -7.82 -3.42 -26.22
C LEU A 230 -9.13 -3.01 -26.92
N PRO A 231 -9.07 -2.62 -28.19
CA PRO A 231 -10.28 -2.34 -28.97
C PRO A 231 -11.04 -3.64 -29.27
N ARG A 232 -12.37 -3.54 -29.39
CA ARG A 232 -13.22 -4.64 -29.87
C ARG A 232 -14.27 -4.12 -30.84
N SER A 233 -14.33 -4.73 -32.02
CA SER A 233 -15.32 -4.35 -33.03
C SER A 233 -16.75 -4.48 -32.48
N GLY A 234 -17.57 -3.45 -32.70
CA GLY A 234 -18.94 -3.38 -32.19
C GLY A 234 -19.07 -2.79 -30.78
N TYR A 235 -17.97 -2.44 -30.11
CA TYR A 235 -17.97 -1.83 -28.78
C TYR A 235 -17.28 -0.46 -28.84
N SER A 236 -18.06 0.60 -28.65
CA SER A 236 -17.54 1.97 -28.57
C SER A 236 -16.93 2.26 -27.21
N ASP A 237 -16.03 3.24 -27.17
CA ASP A 237 -15.49 3.75 -25.91
C ASP A 237 -16.59 4.34 -25.02
N SER A 238 -16.43 4.15 -23.72
CA SER A 238 -17.11 4.86 -22.64
C SER A 238 -16.10 5.26 -21.61
N ASN A 239 -16.31 6.34 -20.86
CA ASN A 239 -15.39 6.68 -19.77
C ASN A 239 -15.32 5.55 -18.74
N GLU A 240 -14.11 5.21 -18.33
CA GLU A 240 -13.85 4.11 -17.40
C GLU A 240 -12.90 4.57 -16.30
N ASP A 241 -13.28 4.36 -15.05
CA ASP A 241 -12.55 4.81 -13.86
C ASP A 241 -12.02 3.61 -13.06
N PHE A 242 -10.72 3.62 -12.79
CA PHE A 242 -10.02 2.66 -11.94
C PHE A 242 -9.38 3.41 -10.77
N TYR A 243 -9.47 2.84 -9.57
CA TYR A 243 -8.96 3.48 -8.36
C TYR A 243 -7.78 2.67 -7.84
N PHE A 244 -6.66 3.33 -7.55
CA PHE A 244 -5.43 2.72 -7.07
C PHE A 244 -4.92 3.39 -5.79
N SER A 245 -4.37 2.61 -4.87
CA SER A 245 -3.69 3.11 -3.66
C SER A 245 -2.73 2.06 -3.11
N GLY A 246 -1.94 2.39 -2.07
CA GLY A 246 -1.01 1.43 -1.47
C GLY A 246 0.00 0.88 -2.46
N VAL A 247 0.46 1.70 -3.40
CA VAL A 247 1.37 1.28 -4.48
C VAL A 247 2.81 1.47 -4.03
N TYR A 248 3.58 0.39 -3.94
CA TYR A 248 5.00 0.44 -3.58
C TYR A 248 5.70 -0.87 -3.93
N VAL A 249 7.02 -0.88 -3.87
CA VAL A 249 7.82 -2.12 -3.99
C VAL A 249 8.64 -2.28 -2.72
N GLU A 250 8.65 -3.48 -2.15
CA GLU A 250 9.48 -3.82 -0.99
C GLU A 250 10.37 -5.04 -1.24
N SER A 251 11.37 -5.19 -0.38
CA SER A 251 12.32 -6.30 -0.37
C SER A 251 12.51 -6.86 1.04
N GLY A 252 13.14 -8.02 1.16
CA GLY A 252 13.39 -8.70 2.43
C GLY A 252 12.22 -9.58 2.84
N SER A 253 11.21 -9.01 3.50
CA SER A 253 10.00 -9.71 3.95
C SER A 253 8.73 -9.01 3.45
N LEU A 254 7.66 -9.78 3.30
CA LEU A 254 6.37 -9.26 2.89
C LEU A 254 5.64 -8.60 4.07
N THR A 255 5.22 -7.35 3.88
CA THR A 255 4.23 -6.66 4.70
C THR A 255 2.83 -7.10 4.27
N THR A 256 2.16 -7.93 5.06
CA THR A 256 0.81 -8.42 4.72
C THR A 256 -0.31 -7.50 5.17
N THR A 257 -0.06 -6.63 6.14
CA THR A 257 -1.11 -5.74 6.68
C THR A 257 -1.36 -4.57 5.74
N ILE A 258 -2.63 -4.25 5.52
CA ILE A 258 -3.03 -3.09 4.74
C ILE A 258 -2.94 -1.82 5.62
N GLY A 259 -2.20 -0.81 5.16
CA GLY A 259 -1.95 0.42 5.90
C GLY A 259 -0.69 0.38 6.76
N SER A 260 -0.70 1.04 7.91
CA SER A 260 0.50 1.25 8.74
C SER A 260 1.08 0.00 9.43
N GLY A 261 0.69 -1.21 9.04
CA GLY A 261 1.19 -2.45 9.64
C GLY A 261 2.66 -2.79 9.36
N GLY A 262 3.43 -1.87 8.76
CA GLY A 262 4.89 -1.90 8.68
C GLY A 262 5.60 -0.62 9.17
N GLU A 263 4.87 0.47 9.41
CA GLU A 263 5.44 1.70 9.97
C GLU A 263 5.28 1.67 11.49
N LEU A 264 6.14 0.93 12.18
CA LEU A 264 6.41 1.23 13.58
C LEU A 264 7.05 2.62 13.64
N SER A 265 6.21 3.65 13.72
CA SER A 265 6.63 4.96 14.19
C SER A 265 7.37 4.74 15.50
N TRP A 266 8.65 5.10 15.53
CA TRP A 266 9.55 5.07 16.70
C TRP A 266 8.96 5.72 17.97
N ARG A 267 7.80 6.39 17.86
CA ARG A 267 7.01 6.96 18.95
C ARG A 267 6.37 5.94 19.89
N TRP A 268 6.16 4.68 19.49
CA TRP A 268 5.51 3.68 20.35
C TRP A 268 6.46 2.85 21.23
N LEU A 269 7.75 2.75 20.87
CA LEU A 269 8.74 2.02 21.69
C LEU A 269 9.05 2.70 23.04
N LEU A 270 8.78 4.00 23.17
CA LEU A 270 8.95 4.71 24.45
C LEU A 270 7.79 4.49 25.44
N LEU A 271 6.64 3.97 25.00
CA LEU A 271 5.48 3.80 25.88
C LEU A 271 5.36 2.39 26.48
N VAL A 272 6.00 1.38 25.88
CA VAL A 272 5.93 -0.01 26.36
C VAL A 272 6.98 -0.32 27.45
N CYS A 273 8.07 0.45 27.53
CA CYS A 273 9.07 0.28 28.61
C CYS A 273 8.66 0.88 29.97
N ALA A 274 7.52 1.58 30.08
CA ALA A 274 7.14 2.28 31.31
C ALA A 274 6.15 1.52 32.23
N ILE A 275 5.62 0.35 31.82
CA ILE A 275 4.54 -0.33 32.57
C ILE A 275 4.99 -1.62 33.28
N GLN A 276 6.20 -2.12 33.01
CA GLN A 276 6.76 -3.23 33.77
C GLN A 276 8.20 -2.89 34.15
N HIS A 277 8.40 -2.34 35.33
CA HIS A 277 9.48 -2.70 36.25
C HIS A 277 9.31 -1.87 37.53
N ARG A 278 8.78 -2.52 38.58
CA ARG A 278 9.01 -2.05 39.95
C ARG A 278 10.52 -2.09 40.20
N CYS A 279 11.02 -0.98 40.75
CA CYS A 279 12.26 -0.80 41.51
C CYS A 279 13.24 -1.99 41.52
N VAL A 280 14.36 -1.82 40.83
CA VAL A 280 15.66 -2.21 41.38
C VAL A 280 16.57 -1.00 41.20
N HIS A 281 16.84 -0.29 42.30
CA HIS A 281 17.93 0.67 42.37
C HIS A 281 19.24 -0.13 42.25
N GLN A 282 20.03 0.16 41.22
CA GLN A 282 21.47 0.00 41.31
C GLN A 282 22.10 1.25 40.73
N GLU A 283 22.53 2.13 41.64
CA GLU A 283 23.19 3.38 41.32
C GLU A 283 24.53 3.08 40.63
N HIS A 284 24.66 3.51 39.38
CA HIS A 284 25.94 3.87 38.81
C HIS A 284 25.83 5.33 38.34
N ASP A 285 26.30 6.20 39.22
CA ASP A 285 26.98 7.48 38.95
C ASP A 285 26.38 8.37 37.84
N LEU A 286 25.22 8.97 38.12
CA LEU A 286 24.78 10.20 37.46
C LEU A 286 24.21 11.17 38.51
N GLY A 287 24.62 12.43 38.39
CA GLY A 287 24.59 13.45 39.44
C GLY A 287 23.24 13.78 40.09
N ARG A 288 23.34 14.31 41.30
CA ARG A 288 22.26 14.79 42.18
C ARG A 288 21.16 15.56 41.44
N VAL A 289 19.92 15.15 41.68
CA VAL A 289 18.71 15.96 41.47
C VAL A 289 18.56 16.90 42.67
N HIS A 290 18.48 18.21 42.41
CA HIS A 290 18.11 19.21 43.40
C HIS A 290 16.63 19.59 43.23
N ASP A 291 15.88 19.41 44.33
CA ASP A 291 14.59 19.99 44.73
C ASP A 291 13.35 19.85 43.84
N PHE A 292 12.27 19.43 44.51
CA PHE A 292 10.88 19.46 44.04
C PHE A 292 10.17 20.65 44.69
N GLU A 293 9.70 21.62 43.91
CA GLU A 293 8.80 22.66 44.39
C GLU A 293 7.39 22.51 43.80
N GLY A 294 6.39 22.51 44.68
CA GLY A 294 5.05 23.08 44.47
C GLY A 294 4.14 22.39 43.46
N ALA A 295 3.33 21.45 43.93
CA ALA A 295 2.19 20.93 43.19
C ALA A 295 0.97 21.85 43.37
N ASP A 296 0.39 22.32 42.26
CA ASP A 296 -0.99 22.79 42.27
C ASP A 296 -1.78 22.20 41.09
N GLY A 297 -2.78 21.42 41.45
CA GLY A 297 -4.01 21.17 40.69
C GLY A 297 -3.94 20.46 39.35
N GLN A 298 -3.38 21.06 38.30
CA GLN A 298 -3.69 20.65 36.91
C GLN A 298 -2.59 20.80 35.86
N HIS A 299 -1.35 21.12 36.25
CA HIS A 299 -0.25 21.17 35.29
C HIS A 299 1.04 20.60 35.88
N ARG A 300 1.71 19.70 35.13
CA ARG A 300 3.06 19.23 35.43
C ARG A 300 4.03 19.88 34.46
N LEU A 301 5.01 20.61 34.99
CA LEU A 301 6.13 21.15 34.21
C LEU A 301 7.34 20.23 34.40
N PHE A 302 7.88 19.72 33.31
CA PHE A 302 9.15 19.01 33.31
C PHE A 302 10.21 19.91 32.69
N ARG A 303 11.33 20.11 33.39
CA ARG A 303 12.49 20.80 32.85
C ARG A 303 13.57 19.75 32.62
N VAL A 304 13.85 19.45 31.35
CA VAL A 304 15.00 18.62 30.97
C VAL A 304 16.11 19.56 30.53
N ARG A 305 17.29 19.44 31.15
CA ARG A 305 18.52 20.06 30.65
C ARG A 305 19.25 19.02 29.83
N ASP A 306 19.34 19.26 28.54
CA ASP A 306 20.38 18.64 27.71
C ASP A 306 21.37 19.74 27.32
N GLY A 307 22.65 19.39 27.28
CA GLY A 307 23.81 20.24 27.56
C GLY A 307 23.97 21.58 26.81
N HIS A 308 23.08 21.99 25.92
CA HIS A 308 23.20 23.28 25.25
C HIS A 308 21.91 24.10 24.97
N GLN A 309 20.67 23.62 25.19
CA GLN A 309 19.46 24.47 25.12
C GLN A 309 18.28 23.94 25.98
N SER A 310 17.46 24.86 26.51
CA SER A 310 16.26 24.54 27.30
C SER A 310 14.97 24.73 26.50
N TRP A 311 14.12 23.70 26.45
CA TRP A 311 12.78 23.75 25.84
C TRP A 311 11.69 23.65 26.90
N LEU A 312 10.63 24.46 26.76
CA LEU A 312 9.41 24.37 27.58
C LEU A 312 8.29 23.75 26.73
N HIS A 313 7.79 22.58 27.14
CA HIS A 313 6.60 21.98 26.53
C HIS A 313 5.43 22.01 27.50
N ARG A 314 4.29 22.52 27.01
CA ARG A 314 3.02 22.57 27.74
C ARG A 314 2.10 21.47 27.17
N CYS A 315 1.83 20.42 27.94
CA CYS A 315 0.84 19.43 27.60
C CYS A 315 -0.45 19.65 28.42
N GLN A 316 -1.60 19.68 27.75
CA GLN A 316 -2.91 19.56 28.39
C GLN A 316 -3.31 18.08 28.42
N VAL A 317 -3.66 17.57 29.60
CA VAL A 317 -4.24 16.23 29.76
C VAL A 317 -5.74 16.42 29.98
N GLY A 318 -6.57 15.95 29.04
CA GLY A 318 -8.02 15.97 29.17
C GLY A 318 -8.53 14.94 30.21
N PRO A 319 -9.69 15.16 30.84
CA PRO A 319 -10.18 14.31 31.93
C PRO A 319 -10.63 12.93 31.42
N VAL A 320 -10.13 11.88 32.09
CA VAL A 320 -10.57 10.48 31.93
C VAL A 320 -11.95 10.32 32.60
N ARG A 321 -12.98 9.96 31.83
CA ARG A 321 -14.29 9.59 32.40
C ARG A 321 -14.18 8.20 33.04
N ARG A 322 -14.40 8.12 34.36
CA ARG A 322 -14.64 6.87 35.08
C ARG A 322 -15.98 6.28 34.61
N TYR A 323 -15.96 5.13 33.94
CA TYR A 323 -17.12 4.24 33.96
C TYR A 323 -17.10 3.46 35.27
N GLN A 324 -18.21 3.50 35.99
CA GLN A 324 -18.41 2.85 37.27
C GLN A 324 -18.35 1.33 37.10
N LEU A 325 -17.49 0.71 37.92
CA LEU A 325 -17.60 -0.68 38.33
C LEU A 325 -18.84 -0.81 39.23
N ASP A 326 -19.85 -1.54 38.77
CA ASP A 326 -20.78 -2.20 39.68
C ASP A 326 -21.07 -3.62 39.18
N ARG A 327 -20.58 -4.56 39.99
CA ARG A 327 -21.04 -5.93 40.27
C ARG A 327 -21.85 -6.64 39.19
N LEU A 328 -21.29 -7.73 38.66
CA LEU A 328 -22.04 -8.96 38.43
C LEU A 328 -21.15 -10.17 38.71
N HIS A 329 -21.72 -11.08 39.49
CA HIS A 329 -21.13 -12.26 40.11
C HIS A 329 -20.83 -13.36 39.08
N CYS A 330 -19.90 -14.24 39.43
CA CYS A 330 -19.66 -15.51 38.74
C CYS A 330 -20.93 -16.35 38.60
N LEU A 331 -21.19 -16.80 37.36
CA LEU A 331 -21.48 -18.19 36.99
C LEU A 331 -20.95 -18.44 35.57
#